data_AF-A0A6J7C3E6-F1
#
_entry.id   AF-A0A6J7C3E6-F1
#
_cell.length_a   1.000
_cell.length_b   1.000
_cell.length_c   1.000
_cell.angle_alpha   90.00
_cell.angle_beta   90.00
_cell.angle_gamma   90.00
#
_symmetry.space_group_name_H-M   'P 1'
#
loop_
_entity.id
_entity.type
_entity.pdbx_description
1 polymer ?
#
loop_
_entity_poly.entity_id
_entity_poly.type
_entity_poly.pdbx_seq_one_letter_code
_entity_poly.pdbx_strand_id
1 'polypeptide(L)'
;MRLVASGLATPAAVKKAALAAFGVAAIAGLALASVTTWWLLVVGVAAILAAWGYTGGPRPYGYMGLGEVFVFVFFGLVATLGSMYVVGEQITLVGWLAGCAAGCLACALLVVNNLRDIPTDREVGKHTLAVRIGDRPTRWFYVALLSVAQVLVIAIALVDRPWAAIGLLGILVARPAVKAVLGGAKGPALIPVLGLTGKVQLATGLLAALAMAVSR
;
A
#
# COMPACT_ATOMS: atom_id res chain seq x y z
N MET A 1 -15.46 -8.05 7.35
CA MET A 1 -15.69 -8.67 8.68
C MET A 1 -14.45 -8.44 9.54
N ARG A 2 -14.60 -8.21 10.85
CA ARG A 2 -13.48 -7.99 11.80
C ARG A 2 -13.42 -9.18 12.78
N LEU A 3 -12.39 -10.03 12.68
CA LEU A 3 -12.30 -11.34 13.37
C LEU A 3 -12.58 -11.31 14.88
N VAL A 4 -11.92 -10.41 15.62
CA VAL A 4 -12.09 -10.31 17.08
C VAL A 4 -13.44 -9.70 17.44
N ALA A 5 -13.85 -8.64 16.73
CA ALA A 5 -15.12 -7.97 16.99
C ALA A 5 -16.34 -8.84 16.63
N SER A 6 -16.19 -9.79 15.70
CA SER A 6 -17.21 -10.77 15.35
C SER A 6 -17.14 -12.06 16.18
N GLY A 7 -16.23 -12.15 17.18
CA GLY A 7 -16.09 -13.32 18.04
C GLY A 7 -15.51 -14.58 17.35
N LEU A 8 -15.06 -14.47 16.11
CA LEU A 8 -14.53 -15.62 15.34
C LEU A 8 -13.13 -16.06 15.78
N ALA A 9 -12.39 -15.18 16.46
CA ALA A 9 -11.09 -15.49 17.03
C ALA A 9 -10.85 -14.68 18.31
N THR A 10 -10.16 -15.29 19.28
CA THR A 10 -9.76 -14.59 20.51
C THR A 10 -8.62 -13.62 20.23
N PRO A 11 -8.51 -12.51 21.00
CA PRO A 11 -7.37 -11.58 20.88
C PRO A 11 -6.01 -12.28 21.04
N ALA A 12 -5.94 -13.26 21.94
CA ALA A 12 -4.74 -14.06 22.17
C ALA A 12 -4.36 -14.90 20.93
N ALA A 13 -5.34 -15.49 20.24
CA ALA A 13 -5.09 -16.25 19.02
C ALA A 13 -4.56 -15.34 17.90
N VAL A 14 -5.15 -14.15 17.71
CA VAL A 14 -4.69 -13.18 16.71
C VAL A 14 -3.27 -12.67 17.03
N LYS A 15 -2.96 -12.42 18.31
CA LYS A 15 -1.61 -12.03 18.73
C LYS A 15 -0.58 -13.14 18.47
N LYS A 16 -0.91 -14.40 18.79
CA LYS A 16 -0.02 -15.54 18.49
C LYS A 16 0.21 -15.69 16.98
N ALA A 17 -0.84 -15.56 16.18
CA ALA A 17 -0.72 -15.61 14.71
C ALA A 17 0.18 -14.47 14.18
N ALA A 18 0.04 -13.25 14.70
CA ALA A 18 0.90 -12.12 14.33
C ALA A 18 2.38 -12.39 14.69
N LEU A 19 2.66 -12.90 15.90
CA LEU A 19 4.03 -13.24 16.31
C LEU A 19 4.61 -14.39 15.46
N ALA A 20 3.82 -15.39 15.12
CA ALA A 20 4.24 -16.47 14.24
C ALA A 20 4.58 -15.94 12.84
N ALA A 21 3.75 -15.06 12.28
CA ALA A 21 4.01 -14.41 11.00
C ALA A 21 5.29 -13.56 11.02
N PHE A 22 5.53 -12.80 12.10
CA PHE A 22 6.78 -12.07 12.30
C PHE A 22 7.99 -13.02 12.39
N GLY A 23 7.85 -14.16 13.07
CA GLY A 23 8.90 -15.17 13.14
C GLY A 23 9.25 -15.74 11.76
N VAL A 24 8.24 -16.11 10.96
CA VAL A 24 8.43 -16.58 9.58
C VAL A 24 9.09 -15.50 8.72
N ALA A 25 8.61 -14.26 8.80
CA ALA A 25 9.20 -13.14 8.07
C ALA A 25 10.65 -12.86 8.48
N ALA A 26 10.98 -12.97 9.77
CA ALA A 26 12.34 -12.79 10.27
C ALA A 26 13.28 -13.90 9.78
N ILE A 27 12.83 -15.16 9.78
CA ILE A 27 13.61 -16.30 9.25
C ILE A 27 13.85 -16.13 7.75
N ALA A 28 12.80 -15.80 6.99
CA ALA A 28 12.93 -15.55 5.55
C ALA A 28 13.85 -14.37 5.26
N GLY A 29 13.70 -13.26 5.99
CA GLY A 29 14.57 -12.08 5.87
C GLY A 29 16.03 -12.38 6.22
N LEU A 30 16.28 -13.20 7.25
CA LEU A 30 17.62 -13.65 7.63
C LEU A 30 18.26 -14.51 6.52
N ALA A 31 17.49 -15.45 5.96
CA ALA A 31 17.96 -16.27 4.85
C ALA A 31 18.34 -15.39 3.64
N LEU A 32 17.50 -14.44 3.26
CA LEU A 32 17.79 -13.49 2.17
C LEU A 32 19.03 -12.63 2.48
N ALA A 33 19.18 -12.14 3.71
CA ALA A 33 20.34 -11.36 4.12
C ALA A 33 21.64 -12.17 4.06
N SER A 34 21.61 -13.46 4.42
CA SER A 34 22.79 -14.32 4.38
C SER A 34 23.31 -14.64 2.97
N VAL A 35 22.44 -14.58 1.96
CA VAL A 35 22.81 -14.86 0.56
C VAL A 35 22.97 -13.60 -0.29
N THR A 36 22.51 -12.45 0.20
CA THR A 36 22.63 -11.15 -0.50
C THR A 36 23.60 -10.24 0.25
N THR A 37 23.17 -9.70 1.40
CA THR A 37 23.97 -8.80 2.24
C THR A 37 23.32 -8.52 3.59
N TRP A 38 24.16 -8.36 4.61
CA TRP A 38 23.72 -8.24 6.00
C TRP A 38 23.03 -6.92 6.34
N TRP A 39 23.23 -5.84 5.55
CA TRP A 39 22.54 -4.57 5.81
C TRP A 39 21.01 -4.69 5.65
N LEU A 40 20.52 -5.71 4.91
CA LEU A 40 19.10 -6.03 4.82
C LEU A 40 18.47 -6.36 6.18
N LEU A 41 19.26 -6.80 7.17
CA LEU A 41 18.76 -6.97 8.54
C LEU A 41 18.27 -5.66 9.14
N VAL A 42 18.93 -4.53 8.85
CA VAL A 42 18.49 -3.20 9.32
C VAL A 42 17.12 -2.86 8.73
N VAL A 43 16.92 -3.13 7.43
CA VAL A 43 15.63 -2.93 6.76
C VAL A 43 14.56 -3.86 7.35
N GLY A 44 14.88 -5.13 7.58
CA GLY A 44 13.96 -6.10 8.17
C GLY A 44 13.53 -5.71 9.58
N VAL A 45 14.47 -5.31 10.44
CA VAL A 45 14.16 -4.80 11.79
C VAL A 45 13.29 -3.55 11.71
N ALA A 46 13.63 -2.59 10.84
CA ALA A 46 12.81 -1.39 10.65
C ALA A 46 11.38 -1.73 10.18
N ALA A 47 11.22 -2.70 9.29
CA ALA A 47 9.91 -3.16 8.82
C ALA A 47 9.08 -3.83 9.92
N ILE A 48 9.70 -4.65 10.78
CA ILE A 48 9.02 -5.27 11.93
C ILE A 48 8.58 -4.20 12.94
N LEU A 49 9.47 -3.25 13.27
CA LEU A 49 9.17 -2.16 14.18
C LEU A 49 8.04 -1.27 13.64
N ALA A 50 8.08 -0.95 12.35
CA ALA A 50 7.00 -0.22 11.68
C ALA A 50 5.68 -1.01 11.75
N ALA A 51 5.68 -2.27 11.32
CA ALA A 51 4.47 -3.11 11.33
C ALA A 51 3.84 -3.21 12.74
N TRP A 52 4.66 -3.35 13.79
CA TRP A 52 4.17 -3.36 15.17
C TRP A 52 3.66 -1.99 15.62
N GLY A 53 4.42 -0.92 15.40
CA GLY A 53 4.06 0.45 15.79
C GLY A 53 2.89 1.06 15.00
N TYR A 54 2.53 0.46 13.86
CA TYR A 54 1.43 0.95 13.01
C TYR A 54 0.08 0.90 13.72
N THR A 55 -0.18 -0.20 14.46
CA THR A 55 -1.45 -0.45 15.18
C THR A 55 -1.25 -0.85 16.64
N GLY A 56 -0.03 -1.23 17.04
CA GLY A 56 0.30 -1.65 18.40
C GLY A 56 0.90 -0.53 19.26
N GLY A 57 0.90 -0.77 20.57
CA GLY A 57 1.45 0.16 21.56
C GLY A 57 0.48 1.29 21.97
N PRO A 58 0.92 2.19 22.87
CA PRO A 58 0.06 3.22 23.45
C PRO A 58 -0.27 4.37 22.50
N ARG A 59 0.55 4.59 21.45
CA ARG A 59 0.40 5.67 20.47
C ARG A 59 0.70 5.15 19.05
N PRO A 60 -0.20 4.34 18.47
CA PRO A 60 -0.01 3.82 17.13
C PRO A 60 -0.01 4.96 16.10
N TYR A 61 1.07 5.08 15.34
CA TYR A 61 1.25 6.21 14.44
C TYR A 61 0.28 6.17 13.24
N GLY A 62 -0.29 5.00 12.93
CA GLY A 62 -1.37 4.88 11.94
C GLY A 62 -2.61 5.72 12.31
N TYR A 63 -2.81 6.00 13.60
CA TYR A 63 -3.90 6.87 14.08
C TYR A 63 -3.48 8.33 14.25
N MET A 64 -2.23 8.66 13.93
CA MET A 64 -1.67 10.02 14.01
C MET A 64 -1.60 10.72 12.65
N GLY A 65 -2.21 10.13 11.61
CA GLY A 65 -2.21 10.70 10.26
C GLY A 65 -0.94 10.48 9.47
N LEU A 66 -0.07 9.57 9.94
CA LEU A 66 1.14 9.15 9.26
C LEU A 66 0.94 7.85 8.45
N GLY A 67 -0.27 7.27 8.47
CA GLY A 67 -0.54 5.96 7.88
C GLY A 67 -0.12 5.87 6.42
N GLU A 68 -0.49 6.86 5.61
CA GLU A 68 -0.18 6.93 4.18
C GLU A 68 1.34 7.05 3.93
N VAL A 69 2.07 7.80 4.76
CA VAL A 69 3.54 7.91 4.64
C VAL A 69 4.20 6.54 4.84
N PHE A 70 3.82 5.82 5.89
CA PHE A 70 4.38 4.50 6.17
C PHE A 70 3.94 3.44 5.15
N VAL A 71 2.70 3.52 4.66
CA VAL A 71 2.25 2.64 3.57
C VAL A 71 3.06 2.91 2.31
N PHE A 72 3.29 4.17 1.95
CA PHE A 72 4.11 4.53 0.79
C PHE A 72 5.55 3.98 0.92
N VAL A 73 6.18 4.20 2.08
CA VAL A 73 7.55 3.75 2.33
C VAL A 73 7.65 2.22 2.36
N PHE A 74 6.85 1.54 3.18
CA PHE A 74 7.05 0.10 3.39
C PHE A 74 6.40 -0.77 2.32
N PHE A 75 5.18 -0.44 1.89
CA PHE A 75 4.46 -1.22 0.88
C PHE A 75 4.79 -0.78 -0.55
N GLY A 76 5.24 0.46 -0.76
CA GLY A 76 5.72 0.94 -2.05
C GLY A 76 7.22 0.72 -2.22
N LEU A 77 8.02 1.55 -1.56
CA LEU A 77 9.47 1.61 -1.78
C LEU A 77 10.21 0.38 -1.26
N VAL A 78 10.09 0.06 0.04
CA VAL A 78 10.84 -1.05 0.65
C VAL A 78 10.46 -2.38 0.01
N ALA A 79 9.16 -2.64 -0.18
CA ALA A 79 8.71 -3.86 -0.86
C ALA A 79 9.29 -3.97 -2.28
N THR A 80 9.19 -2.91 -3.09
CA THR A 80 9.60 -2.96 -4.50
C THR A 80 11.12 -2.96 -4.66
N LEU A 81 11.79 -1.98 -4.05
CA LEU A 81 13.24 -1.80 -4.15
C LEU A 81 13.99 -2.89 -3.39
N GLY A 82 13.47 -3.33 -2.24
CA GLY A 82 14.03 -4.44 -1.49
C GLY A 82 13.98 -5.74 -2.29
N SER A 83 12.85 -6.06 -2.90
CA SER A 83 12.76 -7.22 -3.81
C SER A 83 13.70 -7.09 -5.01
N MET A 84 13.78 -5.91 -5.62
CA MET A 84 14.69 -5.67 -6.73
C MET A 84 16.17 -5.88 -6.33
N TYR A 85 16.56 -5.34 -5.19
CA TYR A 85 17.92 -5.41 -4.70
C TYR A 85 18.30 -6.83 -4.25
N VAL A 86 17.40 -7.57 -3.61
CA VAL A 86 17.65 -8.98 -3.26
C VAL A 86 17.86 -9.86 -4.49
N VAL A 87 17.18 -9.56 -5.60
CA VAL A 87 17.26 -10.37 -6.83
C VAL A 87 18.42 -9.96 -7.74
N GLY A 88 18.73 -8.67 -7.81
CA GLY A 88 19.68 -8.14 -8.79
C GLY A 88 20.80 -7.27 -8.23
N GLU A 89 20.86 -7.09 -6.90
CA GLU A 89 21.86 -6.28 -6.16
C GLU A 89 22.03 -4.84 -6.67
N GLN A 90 21.02 -4.33 -7.35
CA GLN A 90 20.99 -2.99 -7.92
C GLN A 90 19.62 -2.36 -7.76
N ILE A 91 19.60 -1.04 -7.64
CA ILE A 91 18.38 -0.24 -7.64
C ILE A 91 18.46 0.70 -8.84
N THR A 92 17.51 0.58 -9.76
CA THR A 92 17.45 1.44 -10.95
C THR A 92 16.40 2.53 -10.80
N LEU A 93 16.45 3.52 -11.69
CA LEU A 93 15.40 4.53 -11.78
C LEU A 93 14.02 3.91 -12.04
N VAL A 94 13.94 2.87 -12.89
CA VAL A 94 12.69 2.13 -13.13
C VAL A 94 12.16 1.50 -11.84
N GLY A 95 13.04 0.93 -11.01
CA GLY A 95 12.67 0.41 -9.69
C GLY A 95 12.09 1.49 -8.77
N TRP A 96 12.71 2.68 -8.73
CA TRP A 96 12.19 3.81 -7.96
C TRP A 96 10.80 4.25 -8.43
N LEU A 97 10.62 4.42 -9.74
CA LEU A 97 9.34 4.81 -10.31
C LEU A 97 8.26 3.76 -10.03
N ALA A 98 8.59 2.46 -10.16
CA ALA A 98 7.68 1.37 -9.87
C ALA A 98 7.30 1.31 -8.38
N GLY A 99 8.27 1.50 -7.48
CA GLY A 99 8.03 1.55 -6.04
C GLY A 99 7.13 2.72 -5.64
N CYS A 100 7.35 3.91 -6.22
CA CYS A 100 6.48 5.06 -6.05
C CYS A 100 5.07 4.79 -6.58
N ALA A 101 4.92 4.18 -7.76
CA ALA A 101 3.62 3.87 -8.35
C ALA A 101 2.84 2.88 -7.46
N ALA A 102 3.49 1.80 -7.03
CA ALA A 102 2.91 0.83 -6.10
C ALA A 102 2.52 1.47 -4.76
N GLY A 103 3.39 2.34 -4.22
CA GLY A 103 3.14 3.09 -3.00
C GLY A 103 1.93 4.01 -3.11
N CYS A 104 1.78 4.74 -4.22
CA CYS A 104 0.61 5.58 -4.48
C CYS A 104 -0.68 4.76 -4.54
N LEU A 105 -0.68 3.61 -5.20
CA LEU A 105 -1.85 2.72 -5.29
C LEU A 105 -2.22 2.12 -3.92
N ALA A 106 -1.23 1.69 -3.14
CA ALA A 106 -1.42 1.21 -1.77
C ALA A 106 -1.97 2.32 -0.85
N CYS A 107 -1.47 3.54 -0.99
CA CYS A 107 -2.00 4.71 -0.28
C CYS A 107 -3.44 5.00 -0.72
N ALA A 108 -3.77 4.91 -2.00
CA ALA A 108 -5.14 5.14 -2.49
C ALA A 108 -6.12 4.15 -1.83
N LEU A 109 -5.73 2.88 -1.67
CA LEU A 109 -6.51 1.88 -0.94
C LEU A 109 -6.72 2.28 0.53
N LEU A 110 -5.66 2.71 1.22
CA LEU A 110 -5.75 3.17 2.61
C LEU A 110 -6.62 4.44 2.73
N VAL A 111 -6.48 5.38 1.81
CA VAL A 111 -7.25 6.64 1.81
C VAL A 111 -8.74 6.38 1.66
N VAL A 112 -9.17 5.44 0.80
CA VAL A 112 -10.59 5.05 0.71
C VAL A 112 -11.06 4.41 2.01
N ASN A 113 -10.21 3.61 2.66
CA ASN A 113 -10.54 3.01 3.95
C ASN A 113 -10.73 4.09 5.03
N ASN A 114 -9.81 5.05 5.09
CA ASN A 114 -9.85 6.15 6.04
C ASN A 114 -11.01 7.11 5.73
N LEU A 115 -11.35 7.35 4.46
CA LEU A 115 -12.52 8.14 4.03
C LEU A 115 -13.82 7.52 4.54
N ARG A 116 -13.95 6.18 4.45
CA ARG A 116 -15.12 5.45 4.97
C ARG A 116 -15.28 5.64 6.47
N ASP A 117 -14.16 5.62 7.18
CA ASP A 117 -14.12 5.53 8.63
C ASP A 117 -14.03 6.93 9.30
N ILE A 118 -14.03 8.05 8.55
CA ILE A 118 -13.96 9.42 9.11
C ILE A 118 -14.93 9.64 10.28
N PRO A 119 -16.24 9.33 10.18
CA PRO A 119 -17.18 9.60 11.28
C PRO A 119 -16.79 8.82 12.54
N THR A 120 -16.55 7.51 12.40
CA THR A 120 -16.22 6.62 13.52
C THR A 120 -14.84 6.91 14.11
N ASP A 121 -13.85 7.25 13.28
CA ASP A 121 -12.49 7.55 13.74
C ASP A 121 -12.49 8.85 14.54
N ARG A 122 -13.28 9.85 14.13
CA ARG A 122 -13.44 11.10 14.87
C ARG A 122 -14.07 10.87 16.25
N GLU A 123 -15.08 10.01 16.36
CA GLU A 123 -15.75 9.70 17.63
C GLU A 123 -14.81 9.07 18.66
N VAL A 124 -13.87 8.22 18.21
CA VAL A 124 -12.92 7.52 19.09
C VAL A 124 -11.56 8.23 19.22
N GLY A 125 -11.45 9.48 18.77
CA GLY A 125 -10.22 10.28 18.90
C GLY A 125 -9.06 9.83 18.01
N LYS A 126 -9.33 9.07 16.94
CA LYS A 126 -8.31 8.75 15.93
C LYS A 126 -8.15 9.90 14.95
N HIS A 127 -6.94 10.40 14.81
CA HIS A 127 -6.59 11.52 13.95
C HIS A 127 -5.87 11.04 12.68
N THR A 128 -6.51 10.15 11.91
CA THR A 128 -6.02 9.74 10.59
C THR A 128 -5.92 10.94 9.65
N LEU A 129 -5.18 10.80 8.54
CA LEU A 129 -5.00 11.90 7.59
C LEU A 129 -6.36 12.38 7.07
N ALA A 130 -7.27 11.44 6.76
CA ALA A 130 -8.62 11.75 6.32
C ALA A 130 -9.44 12.54 7.35
N VAL A 131 -9.31 12.23 8.65
CA VAL A 131 -9.95 12.99 9.72
C VAL A 131 -9.37 14.40 9.83
N ARG A 132 -8.05 14.55 9.64
CA ARG A 132 -7.34 15.84 9.71
C ARG A 132 -7.68 16.77 8.56
N ILE A 133 -7.66 16.27 7.32
CA ILE A 133 -7.90 17.08 6.11
C ILE A 133 -9.39 17.15 5.73
N GLY A 134 -10.23 16.27 6.26
CA GLY A 134 -11.66 16.23 6.02
C GLY A 134 -12.08 15.48 4.75
N ASP A 135 -13.38 15.24 4.62
CA ASP A 135 -13.98 14.38 3.58
C ASP A 135 -13.65 14.84 2.15
N ARG A 136 -13.91 16.12 1.81
CA ARG A 136 -13.74 16.62 0.44
C ARG A 136 -12.28 16.62 -0.02
N PRO A 137 -11.29 17.11 0.75
CA PRO A 137 -9.88 16.99 0.36
C PRO A 137 -9.40 15.55 0.27
N THR A 138 -9.89 14.65 1.14
CA THR A 138 -9.56 13.21 1.09
C THR A 138 -9.99 12.57 -0.23
N ARG A 139 -11.16 12.94 -0.76
CA ARG A 139 -11.65 12.44 -2.06
C ARG A 139 -10.75 12.88 -3.22
N TRP A 140 -10.29 14.13 -3.21
CA TRP A 140 -9.35 14.61 -4.22
C TRP A 140 -7.96 14.01 -4.07
N PHE A 141 -7.51 13.80 -2.83
CA PHE A 141 -6.25 13.13 -2.55
C PHE A 141 -6.24 11.68 -3.07
N TYR A 142 -7.35 10.96 -2.92
CA TYR A 142 -7.53 9.64 -3.54
C TYR A 142 -7.32 9.67 -5.06
N VAL A 143 -7.98 10.60 -5.76
CA VAL A 143 -7.84 10.75 -7.21
C VAL A 143 -6.41 11.13 -7.59
N ALA A 144 -5.79 12.06 -6.85
CA ALA A 144 -4.42 12.46 -7.08
C ALA A 144 -3.44 11.28 -6.98
N LEU A 145 -3.59 10.42 -5.97
CA LEU A 145 -2.75 9.22 -5.82
C LEU A 145 -2.89 8.26 -7.02
N LEU A 146 -4.12 8.03 -7.50
CA LEU A 146 -4.34 7.22 -8.70
C LEU A 146 -3.71 7.87 -9.94
N SER A 147 -3.89 9.18 -10.12
CA SER A 147 -3.32 9.92 -11.25
C SER A 147 -1.79 9.89 -11.23
N VAL A 148 -1.16 10.11 -10.07
CA VAL A 148 0.30 10.05 -9.93
C VAL A 148 0.82 8.66 -10.24
N ALA A 149 0.14 7.59 -9.81
CA ALA A 149 0.51 6.23 -10.17
C ALA A 149 0.54 6.02 -11.69
N GLN A 150 -0.47 6.52 -12.42
CA GLN A 150 -0.49 6.43 -13.89
C GLN A 150 0.62 7.26 -14.55
N VAL A 151 0.89 8.46 -14.05
CA VAL A 151 2.00 9.29 -14.54
C VAL A 151 3.34 8.58 -14.35
N LEU A 152 3.53 7.90 -13.23
CA LEU A 152 4.75 7.11 -12.97
C LEU A 152 4.85 5.91 -13.92
N VAL A 153 3.74 5.23 -14.26
CA VAL A 153 3.73 4.18 -15.29
C VAL A 153 4.10 4.74 -16.66
N ILE A 154 3.60 5.93 -17.03
CA ILE A 154 4.02 6.63 -18.27
C ILE A 154 5.53 6.91 -18.22
N ALA A 155 6.04 7.43 -17.10
CA ALA A 155 7.46 7.72 -16.95
C ALA A 155 8.33 6.46 -17.13
N ILE A 156 7.92 5.32 -16.54
CA ILE A 156 8.60 4.03 -16.75
C ILE A 156 8.62 3.67 -18.24
N ALA A 157 7.49 3.84 -18.93
CA ALA A 157 7.38 3.53 -20.35
C ALA A 157 8.33 4.39 -21.22
N LEU A 158 8.49 5.66 -20.86
CA LEU A 158 9.33 6.61 -21.60
C LEU A 158 10.84 6.46 -21.32
N VAL A 159 11.23 5.90 -20.17
CA VAL A 159 12.66 5.75 -19.82
C VAL A 159 13.34 4.67 -20.67
N ASP A 160 12.85 3.44 -20.63
CA ASP A 160 13.43 2.30 -21.37
C ASP A 160 12.50 1.07 -21.45
N ARG A 161 11.22 1.24 -21.09
CA ARG A 161 10.29 0.12 -20.90
C ARG A 161 8.95 0.40 -21.56
N PRO A 162 8.90 0.66 -22.89
CA PRO A 162 7.68 1.15 -23.57
C PRO A 162 6.45 0.28 -23.33
N TRP A 163 6.64 -1.04 -23.23
CA TRP A 163 5.57 -2.00 -22.95
C TRP A 163 4.95 -1.85 -21.56
N ALA A 164 5.61 -1.22 -20.59
CA ALA A 164 5.02 -0.87 -19.30
C ALA A 164 3.75 0.00 -19.44
N ALA A 165 3.56 0.69 -20.58
CA ALA A 165 2.35 1.44 -20.89
C ALA A 165 1.08 0.56 -20.90
N ILE A 166 1.19 -0.76 -21.06
CA ILE A 166 0.05 -1.69 -20.90
C ILE A 166 -0.54 -1.59 -19.48
N GLY A 167 0.28 -1.28 -18.48
CA GLY A 167 -0.17 -1.00 -17.11
C GLY A 167 -1.20 0.13 -17.02
N LEU A 168 -1.23 1.05 -18.00
CA LEU A 168 -2.20 2.15 -18.03
C LEU A 168 -3.65 1.67 -18.15
N LEU A 169 -3.87 0.45 -18.67
CA LEU A 169 -5.21 -0.16 -18.74
C LEU A 169 -5.85 -0.35 -17.35
N GLY A 170 -5.06 -0.33 -16.26
CA GLY A 170 -5.57 -0.29 -14.90
C GLY A 170 -6.54 0.88 -14.63
N ILE A 171 -6.44 1.99 -15.37
CA ILE A 171 -7.37 3.12 -15.26
C ILE A 171 -8.81 2.75 -15.61
N LEU A 172 -9.01 1.77 -16.50
CA LEU A 172 -10.35 1.32 -16.89
C LEU A 172 -11.09 0.73 -15.68
N VAL A 173 -10.36 0.03 -14.81
CA VAL A 173 -10.86 -0.52 -13.54
C VAL A 173 -11.10 0.58 -12.51
N ALA A 174 -10.37 1.70 -12.59
CA ALA A 174 -10.45 2.81 -11.64
C ALA A 174 -11.69 3.69 -11.84
N ARG A 175 -12.23 3.78 -13.07
CA ARG A 175 -13.39 4.62 -13.41
C ARG A 175 -14.58 4.48 -12.45
N PRO A 176 -15.13 3.27 -12.17
CA PRO A 176 -16.25 3.13 -11.24
C PRO A 176 -15.89 3.56 -9.81
N ALA A 177 -14.65 3.32 -9.36
CA ALA A 177 -14.19 3.72 -8.03
C ALA A 177 -14.12 5.25 -7.90
N VAL A 178 -13.51 5.92 -8.89
CA VAL A 178 -13.44 7.39 -8.94
C VAL A 178 -14.83 8.02 -9.01
N LYS A 179 -15.73 7.48 -9.85
CA LYS A 179 -17.11 7.97 -9.96
C LYS A 179 -17.86 7.85 -8.63
N ALA A 180 -17.72 6.73 -7.92
CA ALA A 180 -18.35 6.55 -6.61
C ALA A 180 -17.77 7.52 -5.56
N VAL A 181 -16.45 7.69 -5.52
CA VAL A 181 -15.78 8.59 -4.57
C VAL A 181 -16.15 10.04 -4.83
N LEU A 182 -16.05 10.53 -6.07
CA LEU A 182 -16.41 11.92 -6.40
C LEU A 182 -17.92 12.16 -6.38
N GLY A 183 -18.72 11.12 -6.62
CA GLY A 183 -20.19 11.15 -6.50
C GLY A 183 -20.71 11.17 -5.06
N GLY A 184 -19.82 11.19 -4.05
CA GLY A 184 -20.21 11.37 -2.66
C GLY A 184 -20.56 10.10 -1.90
N ALA A 185 -20.08 8.92 -2.33
CA ALA A 185 -20.26 7.69 -1.58
C ALA A 185 -19.74 7.83 -0.13
N LYS A 186 -20.48 7.28 0.84
CA LYS A 186 -20.20 7.35 2.28
C LYS A 186 -20.44 6.00 2.95
N GLY A 187 -19.73 5.75 4.05
CA GLY A 187 -19.92 4.56 4.87
C GLY A 187 -19.87 3.26 4.06
N PRO A 188 -20.83 2.33 4.22
CA PRO A 188 -20.83 1.04 3.51
C PRO A 188 -20.74 1.13 1.98
N ALA A 189 -21.19 2.23 1.36
CA ALA A 189 -21.09 2.44 -0.08
C ALA A 189 -19.63 2.55 -0.58
N LEU A 190 -18.65 2.75 0.31
CA LEU A 190 -17.22 2.75 -0.01
C LEU A 190 -16.58 1.35 0.08
N ILE A 191 -17.30 0.33 0.55
CA ILE A 191 -16.78 -1.05 0.60
C ILE A 191 -16.49 -1.60 -0.81
N PRO A 192 -17.39 -1.45 -1.81
CA PRO A 192 -17.06 -1.82 -3.19
C PRO A 192 -15.87 -1.04 -3.75
N VAL A 193 -15.71 0.23 -3.38
CA VAL A 193 -14.60 1.09 -3.82
C VAL A 193 -13.26 0.56 -3.33
N LEU A 194 -13.19 0.00 -2.11
CA LEU A 194 -11.98 -0.69 -1.62
C LEU A 194 -11.62 -1.88 -2.52
N GLY A 195 -12.60 -2.74 -2.82
CA GLY A 195 -12.39 -3.88 -3.71
C GLY A 195 -11.95 -3.46 -5.11
N LEU A 196 -12.56 -2.41 -5.67
CA LEU A 196 -12.18 -1.86 -6.97
C LEU A 196 -10.78 -1.25 -6.94
N THR A 197 -10.42 -0.50 -5.91
CA THR A 197 -9.08 0.10 -5.78
C THR A 197 -8.00 -0.98 -5.66
N GLY A 198 -8.27 -2.06 -4.93
CA GLY A 198 -7.39 -3.23 -4.89
C GLY A 198 -7.24 -3.88 -6.27
N LYS A 199 -8.32 -3.99 -7.05
CA LYS A 199 -8.26 -4.48 -8.44
C LYS A 199 -7.48 -3.54 -9.36
N VAL A 200 -7.57 -2.22 -9.17
CA VAL A 200 -6.73 -1.24 -9.90
C VAL A 200 -5.27 -1.47 -9.61
N GLN A 201 -4.91 -1.66 -8.32
CA GLN A 201 -3.54 -1.94 -7.92
C GLN A 201 -3.01 -3.22 -8.57
N LEU A 202 -3.79 -4.30 -8.53
CA LEU A 202 -3.43 -5.57 -9.17
C LEU A 202 -3.32 -5.44 -10.69
N ALA A 203 -4.32 -4.84 -11.35
CA ALA A 203 -4.33 -4.68 -12.79
C ALA A 203 -3.13 -3.84 -13.25
N THR A 204 -2.92 -2.66 -12.66
CA THR A 204 -1.80 -1.76 -13.02
C THR A 204 -0.46 -2.44 -12.78
N GLY A 205 -0.26 -3.00 -11.59
CA GLY A 205 1.00 -3.62 -11.19
C GLY A 205 1.34 -4.87 -12.00
N LEU A 206 0.41 -5.81 -12.14
CA LEU A 206 0.64 -7.06 -12.88
C LEU A 206 0.83 -6.79 -14.38
N LEU A 207 0.00 -5.95 -14.99
CA LEU A 207 0.14 -5.64 -16.41
C LEU A 207 1.47 -4.96 -16.71
N ALA A 208 1.88 -3.97 -15.91
CA ALA A 208 3.18 -3.31 -16.09
C ALA A 208 4.34 -4.31 -15.87
N ALA A 209 4.30 -5.09 -14.79
CA ALA A 209 5.36 -6.05 -14.47
C ALA A 209 5.51 -7.14 -15.54
N LEU A 210 4.40 -7.74 -15.98
CA LEU A 210 4.42 -8.76 -17.03
C LEU A 210 4.87 -8.19 -18.36
N ALA A 211 4.39 -7.00 -18.74
CA ALA A 211 4.79 -6.37 -19.98
C ALA A 211 6.30 -6.08 -20.02
N MET A 212 6.87 -5.58 -18.91
CA MET A 212 8.32 -5.38 -18.79
C MET A 212 9.12 -6.69 -18.78
N ALA A 213 8.55 -7.77 -18.24
CA ALA A 213 9.23 -9.06 -18.17
C ALA A 213 9.32 -9.75 -19.56
N VAL A 214 8.28 -9.59 -20.38
CA VAL A 214 8.21 -10.20 -21.73
C VAL A 214 8.96 -9.36 -22.77
N SER A 215 9.09 -8.06 -22.56
CA SER A 215 9.76 -7.15 -23.51
C SER A 215 11.27 -7.02 -23.31
N ARG A 216 11.94 -8.08 -22.83
CA ARG A 216 13.40 -8.09 -22.63
C ARG A 216 14.16 -8.13 -23.95
#